data_AF-A0A2D5W6P6-F1
#
_entry.id   AF-A0A2D5W6P6-F1
#
_cell.length_a   1.000
_cell.length_b   1.000
_cell.length_c   1.000
_cell.angle_alpha   90.00
_cell.angle_beta   90.00
_cell.angle_gamma   90.00
#
_symmetry.space_group_name_H-M   'P 1'
#
loop_
_entity.id
_entity.type
_entity.pdbx_description
1 polymer ?
#
loop_
_entity_poly.entity_id
_entity_poly.type
_entity_poly.pdbx_seq_one_letter_code
_entity_poly.pdbx_strand_id
1 'polypeptide(L)' 'MDIKRGIWVLAKLLEGVGMVVVLAGVFRSMSLGLEDESLASMSAEFQGLTIGGGMFILGWLLERGVGSR' A
#
# COMPACT_ATOMS: atom_id res chain seq x y z
N MET A 1 -17.76 -16.98 -12.94
CA MET A 1 -16.44 -16.34 -12.73
C MET A 1 -15.58 -17.32 -11.96
N ASP A 2 -14.39 -17.65 -12.44
CA ASP A 2 -13.48 -18.59 -11.73
C ASP A 2 -13.07 -17.96 -10.39
N ILE A 3 -13.29 -18.67 -9.27
CA ILE A 3 -12.96 -18.20 -7.91
C ILE A 3 -11.48 -17.82 -7.81
N LYS A 4 -10.58 -18.57 -8.44
CA LYS A 4 -9.15 -18.26 -8.44
C LYS A 4 -8.86 -16.96 -9.16
N ARG A 5 -9.54 -16.71 -10.28
CA ARG A 5 -9.44 -15.45 -11.03
C ARG A 5 -9.98 -14.28 -10.22
N GLY A 6 -11.07 -14.48 -9.47
CA GLY A 6 -11.62 -13.46 -8.56
C GLY A 6 -10.64 -13.07 -7.46
N ILE A 7 -10.02 -14.07 -6.79
CA ILE A 7 -9.04 -13.83 -5.72
C ILE A 7 -7.78 -13.16 -6.28
N TRP A 8 -7.31 -13.57 -7.45
CA TRP A 8 -6.16 -12.94 -8.11
C TRP A 8 -6.43 -11.47 -8.46
N VAL A 9 -7.62 -11.14 -8.98
CA VAL A 9 -8.00 -9.74 -9.26
C VAL A 9 -8.02 -8.93 -7.96
N LEU A 10 -8.59 -9.48 -6.88
CA LEU A 10 -8.61 -8.83 -5.57
C LEU A 10 -7.18 -8.58 -5.05
N ALA A 11 -6.29 -9.57 -5.17
CA ALA A 11 -4.88 -9.44 -4.80
C ALA A 11 -4.20 -8.27 -5.52
N LYS A 12 -4.39 -8.16 -6.84
CA LYS A 12 -3.83 -7.06 -7.64
C LYS A 12 -4.44 -5.70 -7.33
N LEU A 13 -5.73 -5.65 -7.00
CA LEU A 13 -6.34 -4.42 -6.52
C LEU A 13 -5.75 -3.98 -5.17
N LEU A 14 -5.54 -4.91 -4.25
CA LEU A 14 -4.92 -4.62 -2.95
C LEU A 14 -3.46 -4.14 -3.09
N GLU A 15 -2.67 -4.79 -3.95
CA GLU A 15 -1.32 -4.33 -4.30
C GLU A 15 -1.33 -2.92 -4.91
N GLY A 16 -2.18 -2.70 -5.92
CA GLY A 16 -2.26 -1.42 -6.62
C GLY A 16 -2.70 -0.28 -5.69
N VAL A 17 -3.78 -0.48 -4.93
CA VAL A 17 -4.28 0.55 -3.99
C VAL A 17 -3.28 0.76 -2.86
N GLY A 18 -2.67 -0.31 -2.34
CA GLY A 18 -1.62 -0.21 -1.32
C GLY A 18 -0.46 0.67 -1.77
N MET A 19 0.02 0.50 -3.00
CA MET A 19 1.06 1.36 -3.59
C MET A 19 0.63 2.81 -3.70
N VAL A 20 -0.61 3.08 -4.10
CA VAL A 20 -1.13 4.47 -4.19
C VAL A 20 -1.14 5.13 -2.81
N VAL A 21 -1.56 4.41 -1.76
CA VAL A 21 -1.56 4.92 -0.39
C VAL A 21 -0.14 5.20 0.12
N VAL A 22 0.82 4.30 -0.15
CA VAL A 22 2.23 4.53 0.17
C VAL A 22 2.73 5.80 -0.50
N LEU A 23 2.51 5.94 -1.81
CA LEU A 23 2.97 7.10 -2.57
C LEU A 23 2.34 8.39 -2.05
N ALA A 24 1.05 8.39 -1.76
CA ALA A 24 0.37 9.56 -1.19
C ALA A 24 0.96 9.96 0.18
N GLY A 25 1.24 8.99 1.05
CA GLY A 25 1.89 9.23 2.34
C GLY A 25 3.31 9.79 2.20
N VAL A 26 4.11 9.23 1.28
CA VAL A 26 5.47 9.71 0.99
C VAL A 26 5.44 11.13 0.42
N PHE A 27 4.59 11.43 -0.56
CA PHE A 27 4.48 12.78 -1.12
C PHE A 27 4.03 13.80 -0.08
N ARG A 28 3.09 13.44 0.81
CA ARG A 28 2.66 14.29 1.92
C ARG A 28 3.78 14.50 2.95
N SER A 29 4.54 13.46 3.27
CA SER A 29 5.68 13.60 4.17
C SER A 29 6.75 14.52 3.58
N MET A 30 7.06 14.38 2.30
CA MET A 30 8.00 15.26 1.60
C MET A 30 7.55 16.72 1.62
N SER A 31 6.26 17.00 1.44
CA SER A 31 5.76 18.39 1.52
C SER A 31 5.90 18.96 2.94
N LEU A 32 5.55 18.18 3.97
CA LEU A 32 5.64 18.61 5.37
C LEU A 32 7.09 18.75 5.86
N GLY A 33 7.99 17.89 5.36
CA GLY A 33 9.41 17.95 5.68
C GLY A 33 10.12 19.18 5.10
N LEU A 34 9.56 19.79 4.05
CA LEU A 34 10.04 21.05 3.49
C LEU A 34 9.51 22.28 4.26
N GLU A 35 8.49 22.12 5.10
CA GLU A 35 7.85 23.17 5.91
C GLU A 35 8.30 23.15 7.39
N ASP A 36 9.41 22.48 7.72
CA ASP A 36 9.96 22.30 9.08
C ASP A 36 9.03 21.57 10.09
N GLU A 37 7.93 20.94 9.64
CA GLU A 37 7.03 20.14 10.48
C GLU A 37 7.49 18.66 10.64
N SER A 38 8.70 18.47 11.18
CA SER A 38 9.39 17.16 11.21
C SER A 38 8.64 16.02 11.93
N LEU A 39 7.85 16.33 12.96
CA LEU A 39 7.04 15.32 13.66
C LEU A 39 5.78 14.93 12.86
N ALA A 40 5.18 15.90 12.16
CA ALA A 40 4.00 15.66 11.34
C ALA A 40 4.35 14.86 10.08
N SER A 41 5.47 15.17 9.44
CA SER A 41 5.98 14.43 8.28
C SER A 41 6.26 12.96 8.62
N MET A 42 6.96 12.70 9.72
CA MET A 42 7.26 11.34 10.19
C MET A 42 6.00 10.51 10.48
N SER A 43 4.96 11.14 11.05
CA SER A 43 3.68 10.48 11.29
C SER A 43 2.93 10.13 10.00
N ALA A 44 2.96 11.04 9.01
CA ALA A 44 2.33 10.84 7.71
C ALA A 44 3.03 9.73 6.91
N GLU A 45 4.36 9.69 6.96
CA GLU A 45 5.18 8.63 6.39
C GLU A 45 4.85 7.26 7.02
N PHE A 46 4.82 7.19 8.35
CA PHE A 46 4.55 5.94 9.06
C PHE A 46 3.14 5.40 8.77
N GLN A 47 2.13 6.28 8.72
CA GLN A 47 0.76 5.89 8.39
C GLN A 47 0.63 5.42 6.93
N GLY A 48 1.22 6.17 6.00
CA GLY A 48 1.21 5.81 4.57
C GLY A 48 1.89 4.48 4.31
N LEU A 49 3.06 4.25 4.91
CA LEU A 49 3.81 3.01 4.79
C LEU A 49 3.12 1.83 5.46
N THR A 50 2.57 2.01 6.66
CA THR A 50 1.91 0.93 7.39
C THR A 50 0.62 0.50 6.72
N ILE A 51 -0.25 1.46 6.35
CA ILE A 51 -1.55 1.16 5.74
C ILE A 51 -1.33 0.68 4.30
N GLY A 52 -0.59 1.44 3.50
CA GLY A 52 -0.36 1.11 2.10
C GLY A 52 0.50 -0.14 1.92
N GLY A 53 1.58 -0.26 2.69
CA GLY A 53 2.44 -1.45 2.69
C GLY A 53 1.71 -2.68 3.23
N GLY A 54 0.86 -2.52 4.26
CA GLY A 54 0.01 -3.60 4.77
C GLY A 54 -0.97 -4.12 3.70
N MET A 55 -1.66 -3.22 2.99
CA MET A 55 -2.53 -3.59 1.87
C MET A 55 -1.76 -4.31 0.76
N PHE A 56 -0.57 -3.82 0.43
CA PHE A 56 0.29 -4.45 -0.57
C PHE A 56 0.71 -5.87 -0.17
N ILE A 57 1.18 -6.05 1.07
CA ILE A 57 1.60 -7.35 1.60
C ILE A 57 0.42 -8.33 1.61
N LEU A 58 -0.78 -7.88 2.01
CA LEU A 58 -1.97 -8.73 2.00
C LEU A 58 -2.36 -9.16 0.58
N GLY A 59 -2.31 -8.23 -0.40
CA GLY A 59 -2.51 -8.56 -1.80
C GLY A 59 -1.49 -9.60 -2.30
N TRP A 60 -0.21 -9.39 -1.98
CA TRP A 60 0.87 -10.31 -2.36
C TRP A 60 0.72 -11.70 -1.73
N LEU A 61 0.35 -11.78 -0.45
CA LEU A 61 0.10 -13.06 0.23
C LEU A 61 -1.11 -13.80 -0.37
N LEU A 62 -2.17 -13.06 -0.75
CA LEU A 62 -3.32 -13.63 -1.45
C LEU A 62 -2.94 -14.17 -2.83
N GLU A 63 -2.13 -13.45 -3.60
CA GLU A 63 -1.61 -13.93 -4.89
C GLU A 63 -0.83 -15.24 -4.72
N ARG A 64 0.09 -15.29 -3.74
CA ARG A 64 0.88 -16.48 -3.43
C ARG A 64 0.01 -17.66 -3.01
N GLY A 65 -1.07 -17.41 -2.27
CA GLY A 65 -2.04 -18.43 -1.83
C GLY A 65 -2.85 -19.05 -2.98
N VAL A 66 -3.09 -18.31 -4.06
CA VAL A 66 -3.80 -18.82 -5.26
C VAL A 66 -2.91 -19.72 -6.12
N GLY A 67 -1.59 -19.74 -5.86
CA GLY A 67 -0.64 -20.56 -6.60
C GLY A 67 -0.32 -20.01 -7.99
N SER A 68 -0.60 -18.74 -8.27
CA SER A 68 -0.06 -18.07 -9.45
C SER A 68 1.44 -17.90 -9.23
N ARG A 69 2.23 -18.71 -9.91
CA ARG A 69 3.66 -18.50 -10.11
C ARG A 69 3.88 -17.68 -11.37
#